data_AF-Q5UEB0-F1
#
_entry.id   AF-Q5UEB0-F1
#
_cell.length_a   1.000
_cell.length_b   1.000
_cell.length_c   1.000
_cell.angle_alpha   90.00
_cell.angle_beta   90.00
_cell.angle_gamma   90.00
#
_symmetry.space_group_name_H-M   'P 1'
#
loop_
_entity.id
_entity.type
_entity.pdbx_description
1 polymer ?
#
loop_
_entity_poly.entity_id
_entity_poly.type
_entity_poly.pdbx_seq_one_letter_code
_entity_poly.pdbx_strand_id
1 'polypeptide(L)'
;PEVGSKLRALYPHPDDVDLYVGGILEPPVDGGVVGETFAELIADQFAKFQRGDRYFYSNGPDTNPGHFTVPQLKEIQRVTLASL
;
A
#
# COMPACT_ATOMS: atom_id res chain seq x y z
N PRO A 1 18.43 -15.96 13.87
CA PRO A 1 18.58 -17.00 14.92
C PRO A 1 17.89 -16.63 16.24
N GLU A 2 18.05 -15.40 16.73
CA GLU A 2 17.47 -14.97 18.02
C GLU A 2 15.95 -14.72 17.96
N VAL A 3 15.47 -14.11 16.88
CA VAL A 3 14.04 -13.78 16.68
C VAL A 3 13.17 -15.04 16.61
N GLY A 4 13.61 -16.07 15.89
CA GLY A 4 12.86 -17.33 15.79
C GLY A 4 12.67 -18.02 17.14
N SER A 5 13.68 -17.98 18.02
CA SER A 5 13.56 -18.52 19.38
C SER A 5 12.58 -17.72 20.23
N LYS A 6 12.53 -16.39 20.07
CA LYS A 6 11.56 -15.53 20.76
C LYS A 6 10.13 -15.80 20.27
N LEU A 7 9.93 -15.92 18.95
CA LEU A 7 8.63 -16.27 18.37
C LEU A 7 8.14 -17.62 18.89
N ARG A 8 9.01 -18.64 18.92
CA ARG A 8 8.65 -19.96 19.46
C ARG A 8 8.26 -19.95 20.93
N ALA A 9 8.78 -19.01 21.73
CA ALA A 9 8.42 -18.87 23.13
C ALA A 9 7.06 -18.17 23.33
N LEU A 10 6.63 -17.35 22.36
CA LEU A 10 5.39 -16.56 22.42
C LEU A 10 4.23 -17.24 21.70
N TYR A 11 4.49 -17.91 20.59
CA TYR A 11 3.50 -18.56 19.73
C TYR A 11 3.68 -20.08 19.77
N PRO A 12 2.65 -20.84 20.21
CA PRO A 12 2.71 -22.31 20.24
C PRO A 12 2.91 -22.93 18.87
N HIS A 13 2.31 -22.34 17.83
CA HIS A 13 2.42 -22.76 16.44
C HIS A 13 2.76 -21.57 15.52
N PRO A 14 3.50 -21.75 14.41
CA PRO A 14 3.77 -20.68 13.44
C PRO A 14 2.51 -20.00 12.88
N ASP A 15 1.42 -20.74 12.75
CA ASP A 15 0.13 -20.19 12.28
C ASP A 15 -0.55 -19.25 13.29
N ASP A 16 -0.10 -19.26 14.56
CA ASP A 16 -0.59 -18.34 15.59
C ASP A 16 0.08 -16.97 15.51
N VAL A 17 1.10 -16.80 14.66
CA VAL A 17 1.84 -15.53 14.53
C VAL A 17 0.92 -14.46 13.95
N ASP A 18 0.77 -13.36 14.67
CA ASP A 18 0.01 -12.20 14.21
C ASP A 18 0.58 -11.66 12.90
N LEU A 19 -0.29 -11.31 11.95
CA LEU A 19 0.09 -10.73 10.66
C LEU A 19 1.06 -9.56 10.81
N TYR A 20 0.82 -8.69 11.80
CA TYR A 20 1.69 -7.54 12.04
C TYR A 20 3.11 -7.96 12.43
N VAL A 21 3.24 -8.94 13.32
CA VAL A 21 4.53 -9.46 13.78
C VAL A 21 5.25 -10.19 12.65
N GLY A 22 4.55 -11.02 11.88
CA GLY A 22 5.13 -11.68 10.72
C GLY A 22 5.61 -10.69 9.67
N GLY A 23 4.75 -9.75 9.27
CA GLY A 23 5.03 -8.82 8.17
C GLY A 23 6.17 -7.84 8.44
N ILE A 24 6.40 -7.41 9.69
CA ILE A 24 7.56 -6.57 10.03
C ILE A 24 8.88 -7.35 10.10
N LEU A 25 8.81 -8.68 10.27
CA LEU A 25 9.98 -9.54 10.37
C LEU A 25 10.47 -10.06 9.02
N GLU A 26 9.64 -9.94 7.98
CA GLU A 26 10.03 -10.25 6.61
C GLU A 26 11.11 -9.26 6.11
N PRO A 27 12.12 -9.74 5.38
CA PRO A 27 13.10 -8.86 4.76
C PRO A 27 12.41 -7.98 3.70
N PRO A 28 12.82 -6.70 3.54
CA PRO A 28 12.25 -5.84 2.53
C PRO A 28 12.45 -6.38 1.11
N VAL A 29 11.47 -6.14 0.23
CA VAL A 29 11.61 -6.37 -1.21
C VAL A 29 12.61 -5.40 -1.85
N ASP A 30 13.14 -5.74 -3.02
CA ASP A 30 14.12 -4.91 -3.73
C ASP A 30 13.58 -3.50 -4.02
N GLY A 31 14.26 -2.48 -3.48
CA GLY A 31 13.84 -1.08 -3.60
C GLY A 31 12.62 -0.69 -2.75
N GLY A 32 12.08 -1.62 -1.96
CA GLY A 32 10.98 -1.40 -1.02
C GLY A 32 11.44 -1.23 0.43
N VAL A 33 10.47 -0.94 1.30
CA VAL A 33 10.67 -0.79 2.75
C VAL A 33 9.90 -1.82 3.58
N VAL A 34 9.14 -2.70 2.93
CA VAL A 34 8.33 -3.75 3.54
C VAL A 34 8.63 -5.09 2.88
N GLY A 35 8.36 -6.18 3.60
CA GLY A 35 8.44 -7.53 3.06
C GLY A 35 7.31 -7.86 2.08
N GLU A 36 7.44 -9.01 1.42
CA GLU A 36 6.56 -9.47 0.34
C GLU A 36 5.08 -9.47 0.73
N THR A 37 4.74 -10.00 1.92
CA THR A 37 3.35 -10.09 2.38
C THR A 37 2.72 -8.71 2.51
N PHE A 38 3.44 -7.76 3.11
CA PHE A 38 2.97 -6.39 3.23
C PHE A 38 2.99 -5.64 1.91
N ALA A 39 3.95 -5.88 1.03
CA ALA A 39 3.98 -5.29 -0.30
C ALA A 39 2.71 -5.65 -1.07
N GLU A 40 2.33 -6.92 -1.09
CA GLU A 40 1.12 -7.40 -1.79
C GLU A 40 -0.16 -6.84 -1.15
N LEU A 41 -0.29 -6.90 0.17
CA LEU A 41 -1.46 -6.36 0.87
C LEU A 41 -1.62 -4.86 0.64
N ILE A 42 -0.53 -4.09 0.74
CA ILE A 42 -0.56 -2.64 0.49
C ILE A 42 -0.94 -2.37 -0.97
N ALA A 43 -0.32 -3.07 -1.94
CA ALA A 43 -0.62 -2.88 -3.35
C ALA A 43 -2.09 -3.16 -3.68
N ASP A 44 -2.65 -4.27 -3.19
CA ASP A 44 -4.05 -4.63 -3.39
C ASP A 44 -5.00 -3.58 -2.77
N GLN A 45 -4.74 -3.12 -1.55
CA GLN A 45 -5.58 -2.11 -0.91
C GLN A 45 -5.51 -0.75 -1.64
N PHE A 46 -4.32 -0.29 -2.02
CA PHE A 46 -4.18 0.96 -2.77
C PHE A 46 -4.83 0.89 -4.16
N ALA A 47 -4.74 -0.26 -4.84
CA ALA A 47 -5.44 -0.48 -6.10
C ALA A 47 -6.96 -0.44 -5.91
N LYS A 48 -7.48 -1.04 -4.84
CA LYS A 48 -8.91 -1.00 -4.49
C LYS A 48 -9.37 0.42 -4.17
N PHE A 49 -8.59 1.20 -3.42
CA PHE A 49 -8.93 2.61 -3.16
C PHE A 49 -8.97 3.43 -4.44
N GLN A 50 -7.99 3.27 -5.33
CA GLN A 50 -7.96 3.98 -6.60
C GLN A 50 -9.15 3.60 -7.51
N ARG A 51 -9.41 2.30 -7.69
CA ARG A 51 -10.44 1.81 -8.62
C ARG A 51 -11.85 1.92 -8.05
N GLY A 52 -11.99 1.80 -6.74
CA GLY A 52 -13.27 1.88 -6.03
C GLY A 52 -13.77 3.31 -5.85
N ASP A 53 -12.88 4.30 -5.93
CA ASP A 53 -13.27 5.70 -5.86
C ASP A 53 -13.72 6.22 -7.23
N ARG A 54 -15.02 6.42 -7.38
CA ARG A 54 -15.63 7.02 -8.57
C ARG A 54 -15.06 8.41 -8.89
N TYR A 55 -14.68 9.17 -7.86
CA TYR A 55 -14.15 10.52 -7.97
C TYR A 55 -12.62 10.58 -7.93
N PHE A 56 -11.94 9.43 -8.03
CA PHE A 56 -10.48 9.40 -8.10
C PHE A 56 -9.98 10.36 -9.19
N TYR A 57 -8.99 11.19 -8.87
CA TYR A 57 -8.69 12.39 -9.65
C TYR A 57 -8.37 12.13 -11.13
N SER A 58 -7.86 10.95 -11.48
CA SER A 58 -7.52 10.58 -12.86
C SER A 58 -8.68 9.98 -13.67
N ASN A 59 -9.83 9.75 -13.05
CA ASN A 59 -10.99 9.19 -13.72
C ASN A 59 -11.56 10.19 -14.76
N GLY A 60 -11.87 9.67 -15.94
CA GLY A 60 -12.45 10.43 -17.05
C GLY A 60 -13.97 10.62 -16.96
N PRO A 61 -14.57 11.28 -17.95
CA PRO A 61 -16.00 11.62 -17.98
C PRO A 61 -16.93 10.40 -17.91
N ASP A 62 -16.48 9.24 -18.40
CA ASP A 62 -17.29 8.01 -18.40
C ASP A 62 -17.53 7.45 -16.99
N THR A 63 -16.63 7.75 -16.06
CA THR A 63 -16.67 7.24 -14.68
C THR A 63 -16.97 8.35 -13.67
N ASN A 64 -16.34 9.51 -13.84
CA ASN A 64 -16.41 10.63 -12.92
C ASN A 64 -17.25 11.80 -13.51
N PRO A 65 -18.48 12.04 -13.02
CA PRO A 65 -19.31 13.15 -13.51
C PRO A 65 -18.71 14.53 -13.17
N GLY A 66 -17.79 14.60 -12.21
CA GLY A 66 -17.01 15.80 -11.86
C GLY A 66 -15.54 15.69 -12.27
N HIS A 67 -15.24 14.98 -13.35
CA HIS A 67 -13.87 14.81 -13.84
C HIS A 67 -13.16 16.15 -14.05
N PHE A 68 -11.85 16.14 -13.79
CA PHE A 68 -11.01 17.28 -14.10
C PHE A 68 -10.80 17.39 -15.61
N THR A 69 -10.72 18.61 -16.11
CA THR A 69 -10.29 18.89 -17.48
C THR A 69 -8.81 18.52 -17.66
N VAL A 70 -8.38 18.22 -18.89
CA VAL A 70 -6.98 17.89 -19.18
C VAL A 70 -5.99 18.96 -18.67
N PRO A 71 -6.25 20.28 -18.80
CA PRO A 71 -5.40 21.30 -18.19
C PRO A 71 -5.33 21.20 -16.65
N GLN A 72 -6.44 20.95 -15.96
CA GLN A 72 -6.47 20.81 -14.50
C GLN A 72 -5.70 19.56 -14.02
N LEU A 73 -5.83 18.44 -14.72
CA LEU A 73 -5.07 17.22 -14.42
C LEU A 73 -3.56 17.46 -14.48
N LYS A 74 -3.10 18.23 -15.47
CA LYS A 74 -1.68 18.58 -15.60
C LYS A 74 -1.19 19.41 -14.41
N GLU A 75 -2.01 20.30 -13.86
CA GLU A 75 -1.64 21.07 -12.67
C GLU A 75 -1.58 20.18 -11.42
N ILE A 76 -2.53 19.24 -11.24
CA ILE A 76 -2.49 18.28 -10.13
C ILE A 76 -1.22 17.44 -10.17
N GLN A 77 -0.83 16.95 -11.36
CA GLN A 77 0.34 16.09 -11.55
C GLN A 77 1.69 16.81 -11.34
N ARG A 78 1.71 18.15 -11.31
CA ARG A 78 2.92 18.93 -11.06
C ARG A 78 3.20 19.14 -9.57
N VAL A 79 2.21 18.99 -8.71
CA VAL A 79 2.36 19.21 -7.27
C VAL A 79 3.25 18.12 -6.67
N THR A 80 4.23 18.53 -5.88
CA THR A 80 5.05 17.63 -5.05
C THR A 80 4.90 18.00 -3.58
N LEU A 81 5.21 17.09 -2.66
CA LEU A 81 5.21 17.42 -1.23
C LEU A 81 6.18 18.56 -0.88
N ALA A 82 7.27 18.73 -1.64
CA ALA A 82 8.25 19.80 -1.41
C ALA A 82 7.78 21.18 -1.92
N SER A 83 6.77 21.23 -2.78
CA SER A 83 6.20 22.47 -3.30
C SER A 83 4.99 22.98 -2.51
N LEU A 84 4.57 22.24 -1.48
CA LEU A 84 3.52 22.63 -0.53
C LEU A 84 4.12 23.49 0.58
#